data_AF-A0A9Y2D589-F1
#
_entry.id   AF-A0A9Y2D589-F1
#
_cell.length_a   1.000
_cell.length_b   1.000
_cell.length_c   1.000
_cell.angle_alpha   90.00
_cell.angle_beta   90.00
_cell.angle_gamma   90.00
#
_symmetry.space_group_name_H-M   'P 1'
#
loop_
_entity.id
_entity.type
_entity.pdbx_description
1 polymer ?
#
loop_
_entity_poly.entity_id
_entity_poly.type
_entity_poly.pdbx_seq_one_letter_code
_entity_poly.pdbx_strand_id
1 'polypeptide(L)'
;MPNTPRGYTPATPAQRLPLDEEAEAKRQQLVAERFGDVAPGVVEYTTDALFLDLWLRPGLAARDRSLVTVSALVAAGQPEQVTFHLNRAMDNGLSKVEASETLTQLAFYAGWPKVFSAMPLFKSVFESRELIAG
;
A
#
# COMPACT_ATOMS: atom_id res chain seq x y z
N MET A 1 24.99 5.46 15.81
CA MET A 1 25.22 6.71 15.06
C MET A 1 24.09 6.86 14.04
N PRO A 2 23.24 7.89 14.12
CA PRO A 2 22.10 8.03 13.21
C PRO A 2 22.62 8.43 11.82
N ASN A 3 22.36 7.58 10.84
CA ASN A 3 22.80 7.73 9.45
C ASN A 3 21.85 8.65 8.66
N THR A 4 21.38 9.73 9.30
CA THR A 4 20.54 10.72 8.61
C THR A 4 21.47 11.61 7.81
N PRO A 5 21.38 11.65 6.47
CA PRO A 5 22.19 12.58 5.68
C PRO A 5 21.94 13.99 6.19
N ARG A 6 22.99 14.78 6.42
CA ARG A 6 22.83 16.21 6.74
C ARG A 6 21.91 16.83 5.69
N GLY A 7 20.77 17.37 6.12
CA GLY A 7 19.83 18.07 5.23
C GLY A 7 18.53 17.33 4.88
N TYR A 8 18.29 16.09 5.35
CA TYR A 8 16.95 15.51 5.21
C TYR A 8 15.96 16.21 6.15
N THR A 9 15.10 17.06 5.60
CA THR A 9 13.93 17.59 6.30
C THR A 9 12.70 16.85 5.80
N PRO A 10 11.79 16.40 6.69
CA PRO A 10 10.50 15.89 6.26
C PRO A 10 9.83 16.82 5.25
N ALA A 11 9.29 16.27 4.18
CA ALA A 11 8.64 17.07 3.14
C ALA A 11 7.54 17.94 3.74
N THR A 12 7.48 19.20 3.31
CA THR A 12 6.43 20.12 3.74
C THR A 12 5.12 19.83 2.98
N PRO A 13 3.96 20.30 3.48
CA PRO A 13 2.68 20.14 2.77
C PRO A 13 2.72 20.60 1.30
N ALA A 14 3.49 21.64 0.99
CA ALA A 14 3.63 22.19 -0.36
C ALA A 14 4.37 21.28 -1.35
N GLN A 15 5.04 20.23 -0.86
CA GLN A 15 5.84 19.30 -1.66
C GLN A 15 5.14 17.95 -1.86
N ARG A 16 3.90 17.80 -1.38
CA ARG A 16 3.16 16.54 -1.45
C ARG A 16 2.82 16.18 -2.90
N LEU A 17 2.85 14.88 -3.18
CA LEU A 17 2.35 14.30 -4.42
C LEU A 17 0.85 14.62 -4.57
N PRO A 18 0.32 14.70 -5.80
CA PRO A 18 -1.11 14.90 -6.03
C PRO A 18 -1.95 13.83 -5.32
N LEU A 19 -3.04 14.28 -4.71
CA LEU A 19 -4.06 13.42 -4.14
C LEU A 19 -5.15 13.18 -5.18
N ASP A 20 -5.55 11.93 -5.35
CA ASP A 20 -6.82 11.61 -6.00
C ASP A 20 -7.95 11.88 -4.99
N GLU A 21 -8.51 13.09 -5.05
CA GLU A 21 -9.52 13.57 -4.10
C GLU A 21 -10.79 12.71 -4.13
N GLU A 22 -11.20 12.22 -5.31
CA GLU A 22 -12.41 11.41 -5.46
C GLU A 22 -12.21 10.01 -4.84
N ALA A 23 -11.08 9.36 -5.15
CA ALA A 23 -10.75 8.06 -4.58
C ALA A 23 -10.59 8.15 -3.06
N GLU A 24 -9.98 9.24 -2.56
CA GLU A 24 -9.80 9.45 -1.13
C GLU A 24 -11.13 9.73 -0.41
N ALA A 25 -12.01 10.55 -0.98
CA ALA A 25 -13.34 10.78 -0.43
C ALA A 25 -14.15 9.47 -0.33
N LYS A 26 -14.12 8.63 -1.38
CA LYS A 26 -14.75 7.30 -1.38
C LYS A 26 -14.16 6.39 -0.29
N ARG A 27 -12.83 6.38 -0.13
CA ARG A 27 -12.16 5.60 0.92
C ARG A 27 -12.57 6.07 2.32
N GLN A 28 -12.56 7.38 2.55
CA GLN A 28 -12.95 7.98 3.85
C GLN A 28 -14.40 7.61 4.19
N GLN A 29 -15.32 7.79 3.25
CA GLN A 29 -16.72 7.42 3.44
C GLN A 29 -16.87 5.94 3.80
N LEU A 30 -16.26 5.04 3.03
CA LEU A 30 -16.34 3.60 3.27
C LEU A 30 -15.79 3.20 4.65
N VAL A 31 -14.68 3.79 5.07
CA VAL A 31 -14.07 3.49 6.38
C VAL A 31 -14.92 4.06 7.51
N ALA A 32 -15.45 5.28 7.37
CA ALA A 32 -16.31 5.91 8.36
C ALA A 32 -17.61 5.13 8.55
N GLU A 33 -18.29 4.74 7.46
CA GLU A 33 -19.53 3.95 7.50
C GLU A 33 -19.35 2.60 8.18
N ARG A 34 -18.18 1.96 8.02
CA ARG A 34 -17.93 0.62 8.57
C ARG A 34 -17.36 0.65 9.98
N PHE A 35 -16.54 1.63 10.32
CA PHE A 35 -15.69 1.60 11.51
C PHE A 35 -15.68 2.89 12.33
N GLY A 36 -16.42 3.93 11.92
CA GLY A 36 -16.46 5.21 12.60
C GLY A 36 -16.85 5.10 14.07
N ASP A 37 -17.83 4.25 14.39
CA ASP A 37 -18.29 4.02 15.76
C ASP A 37 -17.46 2.98 16.52
N VAL A 38 -16.59 2.24 15.84
CA VAL A 38 -15.76 1.18 16.46
C VAL A 38 -14.52 1.79 17.10
N ALA A 39 -13.79 2.63 16.36
CA ALA A 39 -12.55 3.25 16.81
C ALA A 39 -12.29 4.56 16.05
N PRO A 40 -12.99 5.66 16.39
CA PRO A 40 -12.95 6.90 15.61
C PRO A 40 -11.54 7.49 15.47
N GLY A 41 -10.71 7.41 16.51
CA GLY A 41 -9.32 7.87 16.44
C GLY A 41 -8.46 7.09 15.45
N VAL A 42 -8.71 5.80 15.24
CA VAL A 42 -7.99 5.01 14.22
C VAL A 42 -8.42 5.44 12.82
N VAL A 43 -9.70 5.76 12.62
CA VAL A 43 -10.23 6.25 11.34
C VAL A 43 -9.65 7.63 11.01
N GLU A 44 -9.57 8.51 12.01
CA GLU A 44 -8.94 9.84 11.89
C GLU A 44 -7.46 9.72 11.52
N TYR A 45 -6.66 8.97 12.29
CA TYR A 45 -5.23 8.80 11.99
C TYR A 45 -4.96 8.11 10.65
N THR A 46 -5.84 7.19 10.25
CA THR A 46 -5.76 6.58 8.92
C THR A 46 -5.85 7.64 7.83
N THR A 47 -6.74 8.62 8.00
CA THR A 47 -6.89 9.72 7.04
C THR A 47 -5.72 10.69 7.12
N ASP A 48 -5.50 11.29 8.28
CA ASP A 48 -4.61 12.44 8.40
C ASP A 48 -3.14 12.04 8.34
N ALA A 49 -2.74 11.00 9.09
CA ALA A 49 -1.34 10.59 9.15
C ALA A 49 -0.94 9.73 7.95
N LEU A 50 -1.85 8.92 7.41
CA LEU A 50 -1.51 8.02 6.30
C LEU A 50 -1.81 8.65 4.94
N PHE A 51 -3.09 8.84 4.60
CA PHE A 51 -3.48 9.16 3.22
C PHE A 51 -3.31 10.65 2.85
N LEU A 52 -3.43 11.56 3.83
CA LEU A 52 -3.21 13.01 3.62
C LEU A 52 -1.78 13.48 3.93
N ASP A 53 -0.93 12.60 4.47
CA ASP A 53 0.49 12.90 4.70
C ASP A 53 1.44 11.83 4.18
N LEU A 54 1.64 10.71 4.90
CA LEU A 54 2.70 9.73 4.62
C LEU A 54 2.70 9.26 3.15
N TRP A 55 1.54 8.94 2.60
CA TRP A 55 1.39 8.43 1.24
C TRP A 55 1.68 9.47 0.16
N LEU A 56 1.61 10.76 0.50
CA LEU A 56 1.86 11.87 -0.41
C LEU A 56 3.29 12.41 -0.31
N ARG A 57 4.15 11.86 0.55
CA ARG A 57 5.53 12.36 0.68
C ARG A 57 6.34 12.07 -0.60
N PRO A 58 6.99 13.06 -1.22
CA PRO A 58 7.64 12.93 -2.53
C PRO A 58 8.96 12.16 -2.50
N GLY A 59 9.56 11.95 -1.32
CA GLY A 59 10.85 11.27 -1.19
C GLY A 59 10.83 9.78 -1.58
N LEU A 60 9.65 9.20 -1.80
CA LEU A 60 9.47 7.88 -2.38
C LEU A 60 8.26 7.92 -3.31
N ALA A 61 8.44 7.45 -4.55
CA ALA A 61 7.38 7.43 -5.54
C ALA A 61 6.20 6.56 -5.06
N ALA A 62 4.98 6.89 -5.49
CA ALA A 62 3.77 6.17 -5.09
C ALA A 62 3.85 4.67 -5.44
N ARG A 63 4.44 4.33 -6.59
CA ARG A 63 4.72 2.95 -7.02
C ARG A 63 5.59 2.22 -6.00
N ASP A 64 6.74 2.79 -5.67
CA ASP A 64 7.74 2.15 -4.81
C ASP A 64 7.26 2.07 -3.36
N ARG A 65 6.51 3.08 -2.90
CA ARG A 65 5.83 3.05 -1.62
C ARG A 65 4.87 1.87 -1.53
N SER A 66 4.03 1.66 -2.55
CA SER A 66 3.12 0.52 -2.59
C SER A 66 3.87 -0.81 -2.63
N LEU A 67 4.96 -0.93 -3.41
CA LEU A 67 5.78 -2.13 -3.45
C LEU A 67 6.35 -2.48 -2.06
N VAL A 68 6.88 -1.49 -1.34
CA VAL A 68 7.39 -1.67 0.03
C VAL A 68 6.26 -2.08 0.97
N THR A 69 5.08 -1.46 0.88
CA THR A 69 3.92 -1.83 1.72
C THR A 69 3.47 -3.27 1.47
N VAL A 70 3.27 -3.67 0.22
CA VAL A 70 2.89 -5.06 -0.13
C VAL A 70 3.94 -6.04 0.37
N SER A 71 5.23 -5.74 0.16
CA SER A 71 6.32 -6.59 0.62
C SER A 71 6.34 -6.75 2.14
N ALA A 72 6.11 -5.66 2.88
CA ALA A 72 6.05 -5.68 4.33
C ALA A 72 4.86 -6.49 4.86
N LEU A 73 3.69 -6.36 4.24
CA LEU A 73 2.48 -7.12 4.62
C LEU A 73 2.69 -8.63 4.44
N VAL A 74 3.25 -9.03 3.29
CA VAL A 74 3.58 -10.45 3.04
C VAL A 74 4.64 -10.92 4.04
N ALA A 75 5.70 -10.14 4.26
CA ALA A 75 6.77 -10.51 5.19
C ALA A 75 6.31 -10.60 6.66
N ALA A 76 5.33 -9.79 7.05
CA ALA A 76 4.71 -9.80 8.37
C ALA A 76 3.66 -10.90 8.53
N GLY A 77 3.24 -11.57 7.45
CA GLY A 77 2.15 -12.54 7.49
C GLY A 77 0.79 -11.89 7.78
N GLN A 78 0.54 -10.73 7.18
CA GLN A 78 -0.71 -9.95 7.31
C GLN A 78 -1.49 -9.96 5.98
N PRO A 79 -1.98 -11.13 5.53
CA PRO A 79 -2.60 -11.28 4.22
C PRO A 79 -3.88 -10.43 4.07
N GLU A 80 -4.58 -10.11 5.15
CA GLU A 80 -5.87 -9.40 5.12
C GLU A 80 -5.79 -8.00 4.47
N GLN A 81 -4.60 -7.38 4.48
CA GLN A 81 -4.37 -6.07 3.88
C GLN A 81 -3.76 -6.14 2.47
N VAL A 82 -3.30 -7.31 2.03
CA VAL A 82 -2.56 -7.48 0.77
C VAL A 82 -3.42 -7.11 -0.43
N THR A 83 -4.68 -7.54 -0.48
CA THR A 83 -5.56 -7.29 -1.64
C THR A 83 -5.73 -5.80 -1.94
N PHE A 84 -5.97 -4.98 -0.91
CA PHE A 84 -6.11 -3.53 -1.07
C PHE A 84 -4.80 -2.90 -1.55
N HIS A 85 -3.68 -3.20 -0.88
CA HIS A 85 -2.40 -2.58 -1.19
C HIS A 85 -1.80 -3.07 -2.51
N LEU A 86 -2.07 -4.32 -2.93
CA LEU A 86 -1.64 -4.83 -4.23
C LEU A 86 -2.40 -4.16 -5.37
N ASN A 87 -3.71 -3.95 -5.23
CA ASN A 87 -4.47 -3.16 -6.19
C ASN A 87 -3.89 -1.74 -6.30
N ARG A 88 -3.71 -1.06 -5.18
CA ARG A 88 -3.09 0.26 -5.15
C ARG A 88 -1.67 0.28 -5.74
N ALA A 89 -0.89 -0.79 -5.57
CA ALA A 89 0.43 -0.91 -6.18
C ALA A 89 0.35 -0.95 -7.71
N MET A 90 -0.58 -1.74 -8.23
CA MET A 90 -0.79 -1.87 -9.67
C MET A 90 -1.40 -0.60 -10.30
N ASP A 91 -2.29 0.10 -9.59
CA ASP A 91 -2.80 1.42 -10.01
C ASP A 91 -1.68 2.47 -10.06
N ASN A 92 -0.71 2.36 -9.15
CA ASN A 92 0.50 3.19 -9.14
C ASN A 92 1.56 2.74 -10.16
N GLY A 93 1.28 1.73 -11.00
CA GLY A 93 2.16 1.29 -12.08
C GLY A 93 3.07 0.09 -11.77
N LEU A 94 2.84 -0.65 -10.68
CA LEU A 94 3.50 -1.95 -10.48
C LEU A 94 2.93 -2.98 -11.46
N SER A 95 3.77 -3.59 -12.28
CA SER A 95 3.32 -4.61 -13.23
C SER A 95 3.00 -5.95 -12.54
N LYS A 96 2.19 -6.78 -13.20
CA LYS A 96 1.94 -8.17 -12.77
C LYS A 96 3.25 -8.97 -12.63
N VAL A 97 4.21 -8.74 -13.52
CA VAL A 97 5.52 -9.41 -13.49
C VAL A 97 6.31 -9.00 -12.25
N GLU A 98 6.41 -7.71 -11.96
CA GLU A 98 7.14 -7.22 -10.77
C GLU A 98 6.46 -7.67 -9.46
N ALA A 99 5.13 -7.70 -9.43
CA ALA A 99 4.38 -8.24 -8.29
C ALA A 99 4.66 -9.73 -8.08
N SER A 100 4.72 -10.52 -9.15
CA SER A 100 5.08 -11.94 -9.10
C SER A 100 6.53 -12.14 -8.62
N GLU A 101 7.48 -11.39 -9.18
CA GLU A 101 8.89 -11.47 -8.77
C GLU A 101 9.11 -11.06 -7.32
N THR A 102 8.29 -10.14 -6.80
CA THR A 102 8.30 -9.79 -5.37
C THR A 102 7.99 -11.00 -4.48
N LEU A 103 7.01 -11.83 -4.84
CA LEU A 103 6.73 -13.08 -4.11
C LEU A 103 7.89 -14.06 -4.18
N THR A 104 8.51 -14.22 -5.36
CA THR A 104 9.69 -15.06 -5.56
C THR A 104 10.82 -14.63 -4.63
N GLN A 105 11.14 -13.33 -4.60
CA GLN A 105 12.16 -12.78 -3.71
C GLN A 105 11.80 -13.02 -2.23
N LEU A 106 10.54 -12.76 -1.85
CA LEU A 106 10.10 -12.91 -0.46
C LEU A 106 10.09 -14.36 0.03
N ALA A 107 10.04 -15.36 -0.85
CA ALA A 107 10.16 -16.75 -0.42
C ALA A 107 11.49 -16.98 0.32
N PHE A 108 12.57 -16.40 -0.20
CA PHE A 108 13.91 -16.48 0.39
C PHE A 108 14.08 -15.62 1.64
N TYR A 109 13.47 -14.44 1.69
CA TYR A 109 13.68 -13.47 2.78
C TYR A 109 12.66 -13.54 3.92
N ALA A 110 11.43 -13.99 3.64
CA ALA A 110 10.33 -14.04 4.59
C ALA A 110 9.82 -15.47 4.85
N GLY A 111 10.21 -16.44 4.03
CA GLY A 111 9.86 -17.85 4.14
C GLY A 111 8.64 -18.25 3.31
N TRP A 112 8.69 -19.47 2.78
CA TRP A 112 7.64 -20.08 1.96
C TRP A 112 6.22 -20.00 2.55
N PRO A 113 5.98 -20.29 3.85
CA PRO A 113 4.62 -20.27 4.40
C PRO A 113 3.90 -18.92 4.25
N LYS A 114 4.63 -17.81 4.42
CA LYS A 114 4.04 -16.45 4.27
C LYS A 114 3.72 -16.14 2.81
N VAL A 115 4.61 -16.52 1.89
CA VAL A 115 4.38 -16.39 0.45
C VAL A 115 3.17 -17.22 0.00
N PHE A 116 3.08 -18.48 0.41
CA PHE A 116 1.94 -19.34 0.08
C PHE A 116 0.62 -18.83 0.67
N SER A 117 0.66 -18.12 1.81
CA SER A 117 -0.52 -17.45 2.37
C SER A 117 -0.96 -16.24 1.54
N ALA A 118 -0.03 -15.53 0.91
CA ALA A 118 -0.31 -14.35 0.07
C ALA A 118 -0.65 -14.69 -1.38
N MET A 119 -0.11 -15.78 -1.94
CA MET A 119 -0.30 -16.18 -3.35
C MET A 119 -1.77 -16.22 -3.82
N PRO A 120 -2.74 -16.77 -3.06
CA PRO A 120 -4.14 -16.75 -3.46
C PRO A 120 -4.71 -15.34 -3.66
N LEU A 121 -4.25 -14.38 -2.86
CA LEU A 121 -4.69 -12.97 -2.95
C LEU A 121 -4.10 -12.31 -4.19
N PHE A 122 -2.82 -12.57 -4.50
CA PHE A 122 -2.20 -12.09 -5.74
C PHE A 122 -2.92 -12.64 -6.98
N LYS A 123 -3.20 -13.95 -6.97
CA LYS A 123 -3.98 -14.61 -8.04
C LYS A 123 -5.34 -13.92 -8.23
N SER A 124 -6.10 -13.73 -7.16
CA SER A 124 -7.42 -13.10 -7.22
C SER A 124 -7.37 -11.68 -7.77
N VAL A 125 -6.37 -10.88 -7.38
CA VAL A 125 -6.19 -9.52 -7.92
C VAL A 125 -5.86 -9.54 -9.41
N PHE A 126 -4.96 -10.43 -9.85
CA PHE A 126 -4.60 -10.55 -11.26
C PHE A 126 -5.80 -10.95 -12.12
N GLU A 127 -6.56 -11.97 -11.70
CA GLU A 127 -7.75 -12.44 -12.42
C GLU A 127 -8.82 -11.34 -12.49
N SER A 128 -9.06 -10.62 -11.38
CA SER A 128 -10.05 -9.53 -11.34
C SER A 128 -9.69 -8.40 -12.30
N ARG A 129 -8.39 -8.09 -12.46
CA ARG A 129 -7.93 -7.02 -13.36
C ARG A 129 -7.95 -7.42 -14.84
N GLU A 130 -7.74 -8.69 -15.15
CA GLU A 130 -7.86 -9.22 -16.52
C GLU A 130 -9.32 -9.20 -17.00
N LEU A 131 -10.28 -9.49 -16.12
CA LEU A 131 -11.72 -9.44 -16.44
C LEU A 131 -12.24 -8.02 -16.72
N ILE A 132 -11.62 -6.99 -16.13
CA ILE A 132 -11.99 -5.59 -16.37
C ILE A 132 -11.37 -5.05 -17.67
N ALA A 133 -10.30 -5.67 -18.14
CA ALA A 133 -9.56 -5.23 -19.33
C ALA A 133 -10.07 -5.86 -20.65
N GLY A 134 -10.94 -6.86 -20.59
CA GLY A 134 -11.57 -7.53 -21.75
C GLY A 134 -13.01 -7.09 -21.95
#